data_AF-A0A924RRX3-F1
#
_entry.id   AF-A0A924RRX3-F1
#
_cell.length_a   1.000
_cell.length_b   1.000
_cell.length_c   1.000
_cell.angle_alpha   90.00
_cell.angle_beta   90.00
_cell.angle_gamma   90.00
#
_symmetry.space_group_name_H-M   'P 1'
#
loop_
_entity.id
_entity.type
_entity.pdbx_description
1 polymer ?
#
loop_
_entity_poly.entity_id
_entity_poly.type
_entity_poly.pdbx_seq_one_letter_code
_entity_poly.pdbx_strand_id
1 'polypeptide(L)'
;MTYWPSIVVATPAHSAVAGPLTYRSELPLAPGTLVRVPLGKREVLGVVWGSATGSGDLLEMQTKNIAGVLDGLAPLDANWRAVVSFTASYYQRSLGEVALAALPPQLRELTGVQLARRLKRPVVDTSHPEVTIDLVAASAQQKRAIAEFDAENSGKKRPALLFGATGSGKTEVYLRLAAQVLAQDPSAQVLVMVPETNLT
;
A
#
# COMPACT_ATOMS: atom_id res chain seq x y z
N MET A 1 19.16 -10.67 21.11
CA MET A 1 19.80 -10.73 19.77
C MET A 1 19.64 -9.36 19.13
N THR A 2 20.64 -8.87 18.41
CA THR A 2 20.60 -7.55 17.75
C THR A 2 20.31 -7.71 16.26
N TYR A 3 19.44 -6.89 15.70
CA TYR A 3 19.06 -6.89 14.29
C TYR A 3 19.40 -5.55 13.62
N TRP A 4 19.65 -5.60 12.31
CA TRP A 4 20.09 -4.44 11.51
C TRP A 4 19.10 -4.12 10.38
N PRO A 5 17.87 -3.65 10.67
CA PRO A 5 16.92 -3.27 9.63
C PRO A 5 17.46 -2.14 8.74
N SER A 6 17.26 -2.30 7.44
CA SER A 6 17.45 -1.25 6.43
C SER A 6 16.14 -0.46 6.30
N ILE A 7 16.16 0.82 6.63
CA ILE A 7 14.95 1.64 6.81
C ILE A 7 14.97 2.78 5.81
N VAL A 8 13.88 2.89 5.05
CA VAL A 8 13.64 3.97 4.10
C VAL A 8 13.01 5.14 4.85
N VAL A 9 13.57 6.34 4.68
CA VAL A 9 13.07 7.60 5.24
C VAL A 9 13.09 8.67 4.15
N ALA A 10 12.20 9.67 4.24
CA ALA A 10 12.28 10.83 3.36
C ALA A 10 13.48 11.71 3.75
N THR A 11 14.55 11.64 2.96
CA THR A 11 15.73 12.51 3.12
C THR A 11 15.52 13.84 2.40
N PRO A 12 16.20 14.92 2.81
CA PRO A 12 16.12 16.20 2.11
C PRO A 12 16.51 16.06 0.63
N ALA A 13 15.81 16.80 -0.23
CA ALA A 13 16.22 16.97 -1.62
C ALA A 13 17.68 17.47 -1.65
N HIS A 14 18.52 16.87 -2.49
CA HIS A 14 19.98 17.11 -2.59
C HIS A 14 20.86 16.48 -1.50
N SER A 15 20.33 15.67 -0.59
CA SER A 15 21.21 14.80 0.21
C SER A 15 21.85 13.73 -0.70
N ALA A 16 23.12 13.40 -0.49
CA ALA A 16 23.79 12.28 -1.17
C ALA A 16 23.27 10.90 -0.71
N VAL A 17 22.24 10.87 0.14
CA VAL A 17 21.64 9.66 0.69
C VAL A 17 20.51 9.20 -0.24
N ALA A 18 20.83 8.26 -1.12
CA ALA A 18 19.91 7.75 -2.13
C ALA A 18 19.17 6.46 -1.73
N GLY A 19 19.57 5.80 -0.64
CA GLY A 19 19.09 4.47 -0.27
C GLY A 19 18.60 4.33 1.17
N PRO A 20 18.14 3.12 1.55
CA PRO A 20 17.79 2.80 2.93
C PRO A 20 18.98 3.03 3.87
N LEU A 21 18.69 3.51 5.07
CA LEU A 21 19.66 3.70 6.14
C LEU A 21 19.60 2.53 7.12
N THR A 22 20.75 2.08 7.62
CA THR A 22 20.80 0.98 8.59
C THR A 22 20.60 1.50 10.00
N TYR A 23 19.72 0.83 10.76
CA TYR A 23 19.46 1.10 12.17
C TYR A 23 19.61 -0.16 13.00
N ARG A 24 19.64 0.00 14.33
CA ARG A 24 19.64 -1.08 15.31
C ARG A 24 18.25 -1.33 15.86
N SER A 25 17.87 -2.61 15.98
CA SER A 25 16.64 -3.05 16.65
C SER A 25 16.92 -4.26 17.54
N GLU A 26 16.22 -4.35 18.67
CA GLU A 26 16.24 -5.53 19.56
C GLU A 26 15.29 -6.63 19.09
N LEU A 27 14.36 -6.30 18.19
CA LEU A 27 13.37 -7.21 17.63
C LEU A 27 13.56 -7.37 16.12
N PRO A 28 13.32 -8.57 15.57
CA PRO A 28 13.26 -8.74 14.13
C PRO A 28 12.03 -7.99 13.60
N LEU A 29 12.24 -7.14 12.60
CA LEU A 29 11.16 -6.38 11.98
C LEU A 29 10.90 -6.90 10.58
N ALA A 30 9.65 -7.24 10.29
CA ALA A 30 9.24 -7.63 8.96
C ALA A 30 9.39 -6.44 7.99
N PRO A 31 9.84 -6.67 6.75
CA PRO A 31 9.81 -5.62 5.74
C PRO A 31 8.38 -5.11 5.49
N GLY A 32 8.24 -3.78 5.36
CA GLY A 32 6.96 -3.07 5.34
C GLY A 32 6.54 -2.50 6.69
N THR A 33 7.21 -2.87 7.78
CA THR A 33 6.89 -2.36 9.12
C THR A 33 7.16 -0.86 9.19
N LEU A 34 6.21 -0.10 9.75
CA LEU A 34 6.34 1.33 10.00
C LEU A 34 7.05 1.57 11.33
N VAL A 35 8.00 2.49 11.33
CA VAL A 35 8.89 2.75 12.47
C VAL A 35 9.14 4.24 12.64
N ARG A 36 9.50 4.64 13.86
CA ARG A 36 10.12 5.92 14.15
C ARG A 36 11.62 5.75 14.26
N VAL A 37 12.37 6.62 13.59
CA VAL A 37 13.83 6.56 13.59
C VAL A 37 14.44 7.96 13.71
N PRO A 38 15.61 8.09 14.37
CA PRO A 38 16.33 9.35 14.41
C PRO A 38 16.98 9.64 13.05
N LEU A 39 16.77 10.86 12.54
CA LEU A 39 17.43 11.41 11.36
C LEU A 39 17.98 12.81 11.66
N GLY A 40 19.29 12.91 11.86
CA GLY A 40 19.93 14.12 12.37
C GLY A 40 19.45 14.44 13.79
N LYS A 41 18.83 15.61 13.96
CA LYS A 41 18.23 16.08 15.24
C LYS A 41 16.74 15.78 15.38
N ARG A 42 16.11 15.20 14.34
CA ARG A 42 14.66 14.96 14.29
C ARG A 42 14.38 13.47 14.39
N GLU A 43 13.20 13.12 14.87
CA GLU A 43 12.62 11.80 14.72
C GLU A 43 11.64 11.81 13.54
N VAL A 44 11.74 10.83 12.65
CA VAL A 44 10.94 10.77 11.42
C VAL A 44 10.28 9.40 11.25
N LEU A 45 9.21 9.37 10.46
CA LEU A 45 8.60 8.12 10.02
C LEU A 45 9.51 7.43 9.01
N GLY A 46 9.71 6.12 9.17
CA GLY A 46 10.41 5.27 8.24
C GLY A 46 9.66 3.97 7.96
N VAL A 47 10.08 3.29 6.90
CA VAL A 47 9.56 1.97 6.50
C VAL A 47 10.71 0.98 6.44
N VAL A 48 10.59 -0.15 7.13
CA VAL A 48 11.57 -1.23 7.03
C VAL A 48 11.55 -1.80 5.61
N TRP A 49 12.66 -1.71 4.88
CA TRP A 49 12.76 -2.21 3.50
C TRP A 49 13.33 -3.60 3.42
N GLY A 50 14.23 -3.93 4.34
CA GLY A 50 14.92 -5.20 4.42
C GLY A 50 15.84 -5.25 5.63
N SER A 51 16.85 -6.10 5.58
CA SER A 51 17.92 -6.17 6.57
C SER A 51 19.24 -5.88 5.89
N ALA A 52 20.12 -5.14 6.56
CA ALA A 52 21.49 -4.96 6.10
C ALA A 52 22.26 -6.29 6.20
N THR A 53 23.08 -6.57 5.19
CA THR A 53 24.05 -7.67 5.17
C THR A 53 25.44 -7.08 5.41
N GLY A 54 26.04 -7.31 6.57
CA GLY A 54 27.35 -6.77 6.93
C GLY A 54 27.90 -7.34 8.23
N SER A 55 29.19 -7.12 8.50
CA SER A 55 29.85 -7.53 9.74
C SER A 55 29.28 -6.74 10.93
N GLY A 56 28.74 -7.45 11.92
CA GLY A 56 28.00 -6.89 13.05
C GLY A 56 28.73 -5.78 13.82
N ASP A 57 30.06 -5.88 13.92
CA ASP A 57 30.88 -4.94 14.72
C ASP A 57 30.87 -3.51 14.16
N LEU A 58 30.94 -3.34 12.82
CA LEU A 58 30.91 -2.01 12.19
C LEU A 58 29.51 -1.39 12.26
N LEU A 59 28.48 -2.23 12.13
CA LEU A 59 27.09 -1.80 12.26
C LEU A 59 26.79 -1.37 13.69
N GLU A 60 27.35 -2.05 14.69
CA GLU A 60 27.11 -1.73 16.09
C GLU A 60 27.69 -0.38 16.51
N MET A 61 28.84 0.02 15.98
CA MET A 61 29.46 1.31 16.32
C MET A 61 28.84 2.52 15.61
N GLN A 62 28.26 2.35 14.41
CA GLN A 62 27.86 3.47 13.56
C GLN A 62 26.34 3.67 13.45
N THR A 63 25.54 2.72 13.90
CA THR A 63 24.08 2.80 13.77
C THR A 63 23.43 3.40 15.01
N LYS A 64 22.28 4.03 14.79
CA LYS A 64 21.39 4.49 15.86
C LYS A 64 20.29 3.47 16.09
N ASN A 65 19.74 3.44 17.31
CA ASN A 65 18.55 2.67 17.62
C ASN A 65 17.33 3.23 16.87
N ILE A 66 16.42 2.34 16.48
CA ILE A 66 15.05 2.74 16.18
C ILE A 66 14.44 3.40 17.42
N ALA A 67 13.64 4.44 17.22
CA ALA A 67 12.96 5.15 18.31
C ALA A 67 11.67 4.44 18.74
N GLY A 68 11.02 3.73 17.82
CA GLY A 68 9.83 2.93 18.12
C GLY A 68 9.22 2.27 16.89
N VAL A 69 8.33 1.31 17.13
CA VAL A 69 7.52 0.66 16.09
C VAL A 69 6.11 1.23 16.14
N LEU A 70 5.46 1.42 14.99
CA LEU A 70 4.06 1.81 14.93
C LEU A 70 3.18 0.55 15.06
N ASP A 71 2.99 0.11 16.30
CA ASP A 71 2.24 -1.11 16.61
C ASP A 71 0.76 -1.05 16.21
N GLY A 72 0.20 -2.22 15.90
CA GLY A 72 -1.21 -2.38 15.53
C GLY A 72 -1.52 -2.15 14.05
N LEU A 73 -0.51 -1.82 13.24
CA LEU A 73 -0.61 -1.79 11.78
C LEU A 73 0.09 -3.01 11.19
N ALA A 74 -0.57 -3.69 10.25
CA ALA A 74 0.07 -4.72 9.47
C ALA A 74 1.23 -4.12 8.64
N PRO A 75 2.36 -4.83 8.48
CA PRO A 75 3.41 -4.41 7.57
C PRO A 75 2.89 -4.19 6.15
N LEU A 76 3.37 -3.13 5.49
CA LEU A 76 3.09 -2.88 4.09
C LEU A 76 3.61 -4.04 3.23
N ASP A 77 2.74 -4.63 2.42
CA ASP A 77 3.04 -5.88 1.75
C ASP A 77 4.16 -5.75 0.68
N ALA A 78 4.55 -6.89 0.11
CA ALA A 78 5.58 -6.92 -0.92
C ALA A 78 5.14 -6.20 -2.22
N ASN A 79 3.84 -6.21 -2.55
CA ASN A 79 3.32 -5.58 -3.76
C ASN A 79 3.40 -4.06 -3.67
N TRP A 80 3.01 -3.49 -2.53
CA TRP A 80 3.14 -2.07 -2.25
C TRP A 80 4.61 -1.62 -2.36
N ARG A 81 5.53 -2.36 -1.75
CA ARG A 81 6.97 -2.06 -1.84
C ARG A 81 7.51 -2.20 -3.26
N ALA A 82 7.00 -3.15 -4.05
CA ALA A 82 7.36 -3.29 -5.46
C ALA A 82 6.90 -2.09 -6.29
N VAL A 83 5.65 -1.63 -6.11
CA VAL A 83 5.13 -0.42 -6.77
C VAL A 83 5.96 0.80 -6.41
N VAL A 84 6.22 1.02 -5.12
CA VAL A 84 7.05 2.14 -4.65
C VAL A 84 8.46 2.09 -5.23
N SER A 85 9.09 0.91 -5.26
CA SER A 85 10.43 0.75 -5.86
C SER A 85 10.43 1.04 -7.35
N PHE A 86 9.44 0.53 -8.08
CA PHE A 86 9.26 0.78 -9.50
C PHE A 86 9.07 2.27 -9.77
N THR A 87 8.14 2.93 -9.06
CA THR A 87 7.86 4.36 -9.22
C THR A 87 9.10 5.21 -8.91
N ALA A 88 9.80 4.93 -7.81
CA ALA A 88 11.03 5.66 -7.46
C ALA A 88 12.10 5.52 -8.56
N SER A 89 12.35 4.31 -9.03
CA SER A 89 13.33 4.05 -10.09
C SER A 89 12.92 4.67 -11.42
N TYR A 90 11.66 4.51 -11.82
CA TYR A 90 11.15 4.95 -13.12
C TYR A 90 11.11 6.47 -13.23
N TYR A 91 10.62 7.16 -12.19
CA TYR A 91 10.54 8.62 -12.16
C TYR A 91 11.79 9.28 -11.59
N GLN A 92 12.86 8.52 -11.31
CA GLN A 92 14.13 9.01 -10.77
C GLN A 92 13.94 9.88 -9.51
N ARG A 93 13.04 9.44 -8.62
CA ARG A 93 12.79 10.04 -7.32
C ARG A 93 13.43 9.20 -6.21
N SER A 94 13.69 9.81 -5.07
CA SER A 94 14.22 9.06 -3.94
C SER A 94 13.19 8.06 -3.41
N LEU A 95 13.65 6.88 -3.01
CA LEU A 95 12.77 5.81 -2.52
C LEU A 95 11.94 6.26 -1.32
N GLY A 96 12.55 7.04 -0.42
CA GLY A 96 11.89 7.57 0.78
C GLY A 96 10.84 8.62 0.51
N GLU A 97 11.06 9.47 -0.49
CA GLU A 97 10.05 10.45 -0.92
C GLU A 97 8.80 9.75 -1.45
N VAL A 98 8.97 8.78 -2.36
CA VAL A 98 7.85 8.03 -2.94
C VAL A 98 7.13 7.21 -1.88
N ALA A 99 7.87 6.51 -1.02
CA ALA A 99 7.29 5.70 0.05
C ALA A 99 6.43 6.53 1.01
N LEU A 100 6.91 7.70 1.46
CA LEU A 100 6.16 8.51 2.41
C LEU A 100 5.04 9.34 1.76
N ALA A 101 5.14 9.65 0.47
CA ALA A 101 4.04 10.29 -0.27
C ALA A 101 2.84 9.35 -0.44
N ALA A 102 3.08 8.04 -0.55
CA ALA A 102 2.04 7.02 -0.66
C ALA A 102 1.36 6.67 0.68
N LEU A 103 1.75 7.31 1.79
CA LEU A 103 1.20 7.06 3.12
C LEU A 103 0.33 8.22 3.61
N PRO A 104 -0.75 7.94 4.37
CA PRO A 104 -1.56 8.99 5.00
C PRO A 104 -0.71 9.96 5.83
N PRO A 105 -0.91 11.28 5.71
CA PRO A 105 -0.11 12.28 6.43
C PRO A 105 -0.19 12.12 7.96
N GLN A 106 -1.31 11.60 8.48
CA GLN A 106 -1.49 11.37 9.91
C GLN A 106 -0.50 10.35 10.48
N LEU A 107 0.01 9.41 9.67
CA LEU A 107 1.05 8.48 10.13
C LEU A 107 2.39 9.18 10.39
N ARG A 108 2.62 10.33 9.75
CA ARG A 108 3.81 11.16 9.99
C ARG A 108 3.67 12.01 11.25
N GLU A 109 2.46 12.48 11.54
CA GLU A 109 2.17 13.44 12.61
C GLU A 109 1.87 12.81 13.97
N LEU A 110 1.16 11.66 13.99
CA LEU A 110 0.70 11.07 15.24
C LEU A 110 1.83 10.40 16.04
N THR A 111 1.80 10.58 17.36
CA THR A 111 2.64 9.80 18.26
C THR A 111 2.13 8.35 18.35
N GLY A 112 3.00 7.42 18.76
CA GLY A 112 2.60 6.01 18.93
C GLY A 112 1.39 5.83 19.85
N VAL A 113 1.30 6.64 20.92
CA VAL A 113 0.15 6.63 21.85
C VAL A 113 -1.13 7.11 21.17
N GLN A 114 -1.07 8.17 20.36
CA GLN A 114 -2.24 8.68 19.63
C GLN A 114 -2.71 7.69 18.57
N LEU A 115 -1.78 7.05 17.86
CA LEU A 115 -2.08 6.01 16.87
C LEU A 115 -2.74 4.80 17.54
N ALA A 116 -2.16 4.29 18.63
CA ALA A 116 -2.72 3.15 19.38
C ALA A 116 -4.16 3.44 19.89
N ARG A 117 -4.44 4.67 20.34
CA ARG A 117 -5.80 5.08 20.71
C ARG A 117 -6.77 5.06 19.53
N ARG A 118 -6.33 5.48 18.33
CA ARG A 118 -7.17 5.44 17.12
C ARG A 118 -7.45 4.01 16.68
N LEU A 119 -6.47 3.12 16.75
CA LEU A 119 -6.63 1.71 16.35
C LEU A 119 -7.53 0.91 17.30
N LYS A 120 -7.66 1.33 18.56
CA LYS A 120 -8.61 0.74 19.52
C LYS A 120 -10.06 1.18 19.30
N ARG A 121 -10.32 2.16 18.43
CA ARG A 121 -11.69 2.59 18.16
C ARG A 121 -12.43 1.43 17.50
N PRO A 122 -13.63 1.05 17.98
CA PRO A 122 -14.36 -0.06 17.40
C PRO A 122 -14.58 0.21 15.92
N VAL A 123 -14.30 -0.82 15.10
CA VAL A 123 -14.61 -0.81 13.67
C VAL A 123 -16.10 -0.61 13.58
N VAL A 124 -16.51 0.48 12.91
CA VAL A 124 -17.92 0.68 12.59
C VAL A 124 -18.31 -0.46 11.68
N ASP A 125 -19.37 -1.18 12.03
CA ASP A 125 -19.91 -2.19 11.14
C ASP A 125 -20.36 -1.51 9.84
N THR A 126 -19.56 -1.70 8.79
CA THR A 126 -19.85 -1.23 7.44
C THR A 126 -20.59 -2.29 6.65
N SER A 127 -21.09 -3.36 7.28
CA SER A 127 -22.06 -4.24 6.63
C SER A 127 -23.30 -3.42 6.29
N HIS A 128 -23.54 -3.30 5.01
CA HIS A 128 -24.79 -2.75 4.52
C HIS A 128 -25.77 -3.91 4.40
N PRO A 129 -27.06 -3.72 4.75
CA PRO A 129 -28.07 -4.73 4.44
C PRO A 129 -27.96 -5.08 2.95
N GLU A 130 -28.13 -6.36 2.59
CA GLU A 130 -28.17 -6.77 1.19
C GLU A 130 -29.30 -6.02 0.48
N VAL A 131 -28.96 -4.92 -0.18
CA VAL A 131 -29.89 -4.22 -1.05
C VAL A 131 -29.90 -4.99 -2.36
N THR A 132 -30.93 -5.83 -2.52
CA THR A 132 -31.21 -6.48 -3.80
C THR A 132 -31.76 -5.42 -4.76
N ILE A 133 -30.87 -4.79 -5.51
CA ILE A 133 -31.27 -3.93 -6.62
C ILE A 133 -31.55 -4.85 -7.81
N ASP A 134 -32.74 -4.74 -8.40
CA ASP A 134 -33.05 -5.40 -9.67
C ASP A 134 -32.12 -4.86 -10.76
N LEU A 135 -31.06 -5.62 -11.05
CA LEU A 135 -30.11 -5.26 -12.10
C LEU A 135 -30.81 -5.37 -13.46
N VAL A 136 -30.77 -4.30 -14.25
CA VAL A 136 -31.21 -4.32 -15.65
C VAL A 136 -30.49 -5.46 -16.37
N ALA A 137 -31.23 -6.28 -17.13
CA ALA A 137 -30.64 -7.43 -17.82
C ALA A 137 -29.48 -6.99 -18.74
N ALA A 138 -28.30 -7.60 -18.54
CA ALA A 138 -27.13 -7.31 -19.36
C ALA A 138 -27.41 -7.64 -20.84
N SER A 139 -26.99 -6.74 -21.73
CA SER A 139 -27.08 -6.94 -23.17
C SER A 139 -26.19 -8.11 -23.64
N ALA A 140 -26.43 -8.61 -24.85
CA ALA A 140 -25.61 -9.67 -25.43
C ALA A 140 -24.12 -9.27 -25.53
N GLN A 141 -23.83 -8.00 -25.84
CA GLN A 141 -22.46 -7.50 -25.90
C GLN A 141 -21.80 -7.43 -24.52
N GLN A 142 -22.54 -7.00 -23.48
CA GLN A 142 -22.03 -6.97 -22.11
C GLN A 142 -21.74 -8.38 -21.58
N LYS A 143 -22.65 -9.33 -21.83
CA LYS A 143 -22.46 -10.75 -21.46
C LYS A 143 -21.22 -11.33 -22.13
N ARG A 144 -21.02 -11.04 -23.42
CA ARG A 144 -19.83 -11.46 -24.16
C ARG A 144 -18.55 -10.88 -23.58
N ALA A 145 -18.52 -9.57 -23.28
CA ALA A 145 -17.35 -8.92 -22.70
C ALA A 145 -16.97 -9.50 -21.32
N ILE A 146 -17.96 -9.81 -20.48
CA ILE A 146 -17.74 -10.48 -19.18
C ILE A 146 -17.16 -11.87 -19.39
N ALA A 147 -17.75 -12.68 -20.28
CA ALA A 147 -17.28 -14.04 -20.56
C ALA A 147 -15.86 -14.07 -21.13
N GLU A 148 -15.52 -13.13 -22.03
CA GLU A 148 -14.17 -12.98 -22.58
C GLU A 148 -13.17 -12.59 -21.47
N PHE A 149 -13.53 -11.65 -20.60
CA PHE A 149 -12.70 -11.26 -19.45
C PHE A 149 -12.43 -12.44 -18.49
N ASP A 150 -13.44 -13.23 -18.17
CA ASP A 150 -13.33 -14.38 -17.27
C ASP A 150 -12.46 -15.49 -17.89
N ALA A 151 -12.66 -15.78 -19.18
CA ALA A 151 -11.88 -16.79 -19.91
C ALA A 151 -10.38 -16.42 -19.95
N GLU A 152 -10.05 -15.15 -20.17
CA GLU A 152 -8.66 -14.68 -20.22
C GLU A 152 -8.00 -14.61 -18.84
N ASN A 153 -8.76 -14.29 -17.78
CA ASN A 153 -8.24 -14.15 -16.42
C ASN A 153 -8.21 -15.44 -15.59
N SER A 154 -8.76 -16.55 -16.11
CA SER A 154 -8.78 -17.85 -15.42
C SER A 154 -7.39 -18.48 -15.15
N GLY A 155 -6.29 -17.87 -15.62
CA GLY A 155 -4.93 -18.36 -15.41
C GLY A 155 -3.91 -17.31 -14.96
N LYS A 156 -3.78 -16.20 -15.70
CA LYS A 156 -2.92 -15.08 -15.33
C LYS A 156 -3.75 -13.80 -15.35
N LYS A 157 -3.74 -13.05 -14.25
CA LYS A 157 -4.33 -11.72 -14.19
C LYS A 157 -3.68 -10.85 -15.27
N ARG A 158 -4.47 -10.38 -16.23
CA ARG A 158 -3.99 -9.56 -17.35
C ARG A 158 -4.76 -8.25 -17.43
N PRO A 159 -4.09 -7.15 -17.83
CA PRO A 159 -4.79 -5.92 -18.19
C PRO A 159 -5.75 -6.19 -19.35
N ALA A 160 -6.99 -5.73 -19.23
CA ALA A 160 -8.00 -5.82 -20.28
C ALA A 160 -8.50 -4.41 -20.66
N LEU A 161 -8.83 -4.21 -21.94
CA LEU A 161 -9.40 -2.98 -22.45
C LEU A 161 -10.89 -3.19 -22.76
N LEU A 162 -11.78 -2.54 -22.02
CA LEU A 162 -13.20 -2.46 -22.36
C LEU A 162 -13.46 -1.21 -23.21
N PHE A 163 -13.53 -1.39 -24.53
CA PHE A 163 -13.78 -0.30 -25.47
C PHE A 163 -15.27 -0.11 -25.75
N GLY A 164 -15.75 1.13 -25.71
CA GLY A 164 -17.14 1.48 -26.05
C GLY A 164 -17.45 2.95 -25.84
N ALA A 165 -18.44 3.47 -26.57
CA ALA A 165 -18.90 4.85 -26.45
C ALA A 165 -19.56 5.15 -25.09
N THR A 166 -19.75 6.43 -24.75
CA THR A 166 -20.59 6.83 -23.61
C THR A 166 -22.01 6.30 -23.81
N GLY A 167 -22.65 5.82 -22.75
CA GLY A 167 -23.98 5.20 -22.83
C GLY A 167 -24.00 3.73 -23.27
N SER A 168 -22.88 3.15 -23.72
CA SER A 168 -22.81 1.72 -24.10
C SER A 168 -22.87 0.73 -22.92
N GLY A 169 -23.00 1.23 -21.69
CA GLY A 169 -23.10 0.40 -20.49
C GLY A 169 -21.77 -0.21 -19.99
N LYS A 170 -20.63 0.46 -20.18
CA LYS A 170 -19.33 0.01 -19.63
C LYS A 170 -19.32 -0.10 -18.11
N THR A 171 -19.94 0.88 -17.43
CA THR A 171 -20.07 0.90 -15.97
C THR A 171 -20.77 -0.35 -15.44
N GLU A 172 -21.81 -0.82 -16.14
CA GLU A 172 -22.53 -2.05 -15.79
C GLU A 172 -21.62 -3.28 -15.86
N VAL A 173 -20.72 -3.35 -16.85
CA VAL A 173 -19.72 -4.42 -16.95
C VAL A 173 -18.75 -4.37 -15.75
N TYR A 174 -18.24 -3.18 -15.40
CA TYR A 174 -17.33 -3.02 -14.25
C TYR A 174 -17.99 -3.44 -12.93
N LEU A 175 -19.23 -3.01 -12.69
CA LEU A 175 -19.95 -3.32 -11.46
C LEU A 175 -20.30 -4.80 -11.36
N ARG A 176 -20.64 -5.47 -12.47
CA ARG A 176 -20.88 -6.92 -12.48
C ARG A 176 -19.62 -7.72 -12.18
N LEU A 177 -18.49 -7.35 -12.80
CA LEU A 177 -17.20 -7.98 -12.51
C LEU A 177 -16.79 -7.76 -11.04
N ALA A 178 -16.99 -6.55 -10.52
CA ALA A 178 -16.75 -6.25 -9.10
C ALA A 178 -17.64 -7.09 -8.18
N ALA A 179 -18.94 -7.17 -8.46
CA ALA A 179 -19.88 -7.96 -7.69
C ALA A 179 -19.53 -9.46 -7.71
N GLN A 180 -19.10 -10.00 -8.85
CA GLN A 180 -18.62 -11.39 -8.95
C GLN A 180 -17.41 -11.64 -8.03
N VAL A 181 -16.43 -10.74 -8.03
CA VAL A 181 -15.24 -10.85 -7.16
C VAL A 181 -15.63 -10.83 -5.68
N LEU A 182 -16.50 -9.89 -5.29
CA LEU A 182 -16.95 -9.75 -3.90
C LEU A 182 -17.84 -10.91 -3.44
N ALA A 183 -18.62 -11.50 -4.34
CA ALA A 183 -19.46 -12.67 -4.03
C ALA A 183 -18.65 -13.97 -3.89
N GLN A 184 -17.50 -14.08 -4.55
CA GLN A 184 -16.65 -15.27 -4.52
C GLN A 184 -15.78 -15.36 -3.24
N ASP A 185 -15.38 -14.22 -2.69
CA ASP A 185 -14.49 -14.15 -1.52
C ASP A 185 -14.91 -13.00 -0.59
N PRO A 186 -15.41 -13.31 0.62
CA PRO A 186 -15.81 -12.30 1.61
C PRO A 186 -14.69 -11.36 2.07
N SER A 187 -13.42 -11.73 1.85
CA SER A 187 -12.25 -10.91 2.16
C SER A 187 -11.76 -10.08 0.96
N ALA A 188 -12.35 -10.26 -0.23
CA ALA A 188 -11.95 -9.54 -1.41
C ALA A 188 -12.33 -8.06 -1.34
N GLN A 189 -11.55 -7.26 -2.05
CA GLN A 189 -11.77 -5.83 -2.19
C GLN A 189 -11.61 -5.43 -3.65
N VAL A 190 -12.35 -4.39 -4.06
CA VAL A 190 -12.30 -3.84 -5.42
C VAL A 190 -11.91 -2.36 -5.34
N LEU A 191 -10.89 -1.97 -6.09
CA LEU A 191 -10.49 -0.58 -6.26
C LEU A 191 -11.03 -0.05 -7.60
N VAL A 192 -11.87 0.98 -7.55
CA VAL A 192 -12.35 1.70 -8.73
C VAL A 192 -11.69 3.07 -8.74
N MET A 193 -10.87 3.34 -9.75
CA MET A 193 -10.23 4.63 -9.96
C MET A 193 -11.01 5.43 -11.00
N VAL A 194 -11.41 6.65 -10.65
CA VAL A 194 -12.11 7.58 -11.54
C VAL A 194 -11.31 8.90 -11.65
N PRO A 195 -11.49 9.68 -12.72
CA PRO A 195 -10.98 11.04 -12.79
C PRO A 195 -11.48 11.89 -11.62
N GLU A 196 -10.67 12.83 -11.16
CA GLU A 196 -10.99 13.76 -10.07
C GLU A 196 -12.33 14.48 -10.29
N THR A 197 -12.58 14.92 -11.54
CA THR A 197 -13.79 15.64 -11.95
C THR A 197 -15.10 14.88 -11.76
N ASN A 198 -15.05 13.58 -11.43
CA ASN A 198 -16.25 12.77 -11.27
C ASN A 198 -16.78 12.75 -9.82
N LEU A 199 -15.99 13.22 -8.84
CA LEU A 199 -16.30 13.12 -7.40
C LEU A 199 -16.39 14.47 -6.68
N THR A 200 -16.22 15.57 -7.40
CA THR A 200 -16.35 16.96 -6.95
C THR A 200 -17.52 17.63 -7.65
#